data_AF-A0A7Z0Q0D5-F1
#
_entry.id   AF-A0A7Z0Q0D5-F1
#
_cell.length_a   1.000
_cell.length_b   1.000
_cell.length_c   1.000
_cell.angle_alpha   90.00
_cell.angle_beta   90.00
_cell.angle_gamma   90.00
#
_symmetry.space_group_name_H-M   'P 1'
#
loop_
_entity.id
_entity.type
_entity.pdbx_description
1 polymer ?
#
loop_
_entity_poly.entity_id
_entity_poly.type
_entity_poly.pdbx_seq_one_letter_code
_entity_poly.pdbx_strand_id
1 'polypeptide(L)' 'YPDDGGLRAFLAMALHNTGEHHEAMALLLRLLAATSDDPGVRAYRRALEFYAGDLDATV' A
#
# COMPACT_ATOMS: atom_id res chain seq x y z
N TYR A 1 18.17 -0.65 2.76
CA TYR A 1 17.13 -1.37 3.51
C TYR A 1 15.77 -1.15 2.88
N PRO A 2 15.43 -1.86 1.79
CA PRO A 2 14.12 -1.74 1.18
C PRO A 2 13.03 -2.52 1.92
N ASP A 3 13.32 -3.53 2.75
CA ASP A 3 12.33 -4.49 3.27
C ASP A 3 11.77 -4.21 4.68
N ASP A 4 12.12 -3.07 5.27
CA ASP A 4 11.55 -2.68 6.56
C ASP A 4 10.16 -2.05 6.37
N GLY A 5 9.13 -2.75 6.85
CA GLY A 5 7.74 -2.30 6.74
C GLY A 5 7.45 -1.00 7.49
N GLY A 6 8.15 -0.73 8.59
CA GLY A 6 8.03 0.51 9.34
C GLY A 6 8.57 1.70 8.56
N LEU A 7 9.76 1.56 7.97
CA LEU A 7 10.34 2.61 7.11
C LEU A 7 9.45 2.90 5.89
N ARG A 8 8.87 1.86 5.29
CA ARG A 8 7.89 2.00 4.20
C ARG A 8 6.66 2.81 4.67
N ALA A 9 6.12 2.53 5.85
CA ALA A 9 5.00 3.31 6.39
C ALA A 9 5.36 4.79 6.60
N PHE A 10 6.54 5.09 7.14
CA PHE A 10 7.01 6.47 7.27
C PHE A 10 7.20 7.18 5.93
N LEU A 11 7.70 6.46 4.91
CA LEU A 11 7.81 6.99 3.55
C LEU A 11 6.43 7.32 2.96
N ALA A 12 5.43 6.44 3.11
CA ALA A 12 4.06 6.75 2.69
C ALA A 12 3.51 8.00 3.37
N MET A 13 3.76 8.18 4.68
CA MET A 13 3.35 9.40 5.38
C MET A 13 4.05 10.65 4.83
N ALA A 14 5.35 10.56 4.51
CA ALA A 14 6.08 11.67 3.91
C ALA A 14 5.52 12.04 2.52
N LEU A 15 5.31 11.05 1.66
CA LEU A 15 4.70 11.22 0.33
C LEU A 15 3.31 11.86 0.43
N HIS A 16 2.48 11.40 1.37
CA HIS A 16 1.18 12.00 1.60
C HIS A 16 1.28 13.48 1.99
N ASN A 17 2.17 13.81 2.93
CA ASN A 17 2.36 15.18 3.40
C ASN A 17 2.88 16.12 2.30
N THR A 18 3.57 15.61 1.29
CA THR A 18 4.06 16.38 0.14
C THR A 18 3.09 16.43 -1.03
N GLY A 19 1.89 15.84 -0.91
CA GLY A 19 0.87 15.83 -1.96
C GLY A 19 0.94 14.63 -2.91
N GLU A 20 1.90 13.73 -2.73
CA GLU A 20 2.07 12.50 -3.52
C GLU A 20 1.12 11.40 -3.02
N HIS A 21 -0.17 11.71 -2.97
CA HIS A 21 -1.18 10.86 -2.34
C HIS A 21 -1.35 9.51 -3.04
N HIS A 22 -1.23 9.48 -4.37
CA HIS A 22 -1.34 8.25 -5.15
C HIS A 22 -0.18 7.29 -4.81
N GLU A 23 1.05 7.78 -4.82
CA GLU A 23 2.22 6.96 -4.45
C GLU A 23 2.16 6.51 -2.99
N ALA A 24 1.73 7.39 -2.07
CA ALA A 24 1.53 7.05 -0.67
C ALA A 24 0.53 5.90 -0.50
N MET A 25 -0.63 5.98 -1.16
CA MET A 25 -1.67 4.96 -1.06
C MET A 25 -1.21 3.63 -1.67
N ALA A 26 -0.59 3.66 -2.86
CA ALA A 26 -0.06 2.47 -3.51
C ALA A 26 0.97 1.75 -2.62
N LEU A 27 1.82 2.51 -1.93
CA LEU A 27 2.82 1.96 -1.03
C LEU A 27 2.19 1.30 0.21
N LEU A 28 1.15 1.91 0.80
CA LEU A 28 0.42 1.33 1.93
C LEU A 28 -0.36 0.07 1.54
N LEU A 29 -1.02 0.06 0.38
CA LEU A 29 -1.75 -1.11 -0.12
C LEU A 29 -0.81 -2.31 -0.35
N ARG A 30 0.36 -2.08 -0.95
CA ARG A 30 1.39 -3.11 -1.13
C ARG A 30 1.93 -3.59 0.22
N LEU A 31 2.14 -2.68 1.17
CA LEU A 31 2.60 -3.05 2.51
C LEU A 31 1.57 -3.96 3.21
N LEU A 32 0.29 -3.58 3.20
CA LEU A 32 -0.80 -4.38 3.76
C LEU A 32 -0.92 -5.76 3.09
N ALA A 33 -0.86 -5.82 1.76
CA ALA A 33 -0.91 -7.07 1.01
C ALA A 33 0.28 -8.00 1.35
N ALA A 34 1.47 -7.43 1.55
CA ALA A 34 2.68 -8.19 1.80
C ALA A 34 2.80 -8.70 3.24
N THR A 35 2.41 -7.89 4.24
CA THR A 35 2.77 -8.15 5.64
C THR A 35 1.60 -8.50 6.56
N SER A 36 0.35 -8.40 6.11
CA SER A 36 -0.80 -8.64 6.98
C SER A 36 -1.10 -10.13 7.19
N ASP A 37 -1.24 -10.50 8.46
CA ASP A 37 -1.76 -11.80 8.90
C ASP A 37 -3.27 -11.81 9.19
N ASP A 38 -3.95 -10.68 8.93
CA ASP A 38 -5.40 -10.63 9.04
C ASP A 38 -6.07 -11.47 7.93
N PRO A 39 -6.95 -12.44 8.26
CA PRO A 39 -7.61 -13.28 7.27
C PRO A 39 -8.43 -12.50 6.24
N GLY A 40 -9.06 -11.38 6.64
CA GLY A 40 -9.81 -10.51 5.74
C GLY A 40 -8.89 -9.82 4.74
N VAL A 41 -7.80 -9.22 5.21
CA VAL A 41 -6.80 -8.59 4.34
C VAL A 41 -6.19 -9.61 3.37
N ARG A 42 -5.87 -10.82 3.84
CA ARG A 42 -5.35 -11.89 2.96
C ARG A 42 -6.34 -12.31 1.88
N ALA A 43 -7.64 -12.37 2.19
CA ALA A 43 -8.68 -12.69 1.21
C ALA A 43 -8.74 -11.65 0.07
N TYR A 44 -8.43 -10.38 0.37
CA TYR A 44 -8.42 -9.29 -0.61
C TYR A 44 -7.03 -8.97 -1.18
N ARG A 45 -5.99 -9.76 -0.87
CA ARG A 45 -4.59 -9.47 -1.28
C ARG A 45 -4.47 -9.09 -2.75
N ARG A 46 -5.08 -9.88 -3.64
CA ARG A 46 -5.02 -9.65 -5.09
C ARG A 46 -5.70 -8.34 -5.51
N ALA A 47 -6.80 -7.97 -4.85
CA ALA A 47 -7.47 -6.69 -5.11
C ALA A 47 -6.61 -5.52 -4.60
N LEU A 48 -6.00 -5.64 -3.42
CA LEU A 48 -5.09 -4.64 -2.86
C LEU A 48 -3.86 -4.43 -3.76
N GLU A 49 -3.28 -5.51 -4.29
CA GLU A 49 -2.17 -5.46 -5.24
C GLU A 49 -2.57 -4.81 -6.57
N PHE A 50 -3.77 -5.14 -7.07
CA PHE A 50 -4.32 -4.56 -8.29
C PHE A 50 -4.52 -3.04 -8.14
N TYR A 51 -5.24 -2.61 -7.09
CA TYR A 51 -5.47 -1.19 -6.82
C TYR A 51 -4.17 -0.45 -6.51
N ALA A 52 -3.17 -1.10 -5.93
CA ALA A 52 -1.87 -0.45 -5.75
C ALA A 52 -1.12 -0.22 -7.08
N GLY A 53 -1.46 -0.93 -8.15
CA GLY A 53 -0.94 -0.71 -9.49
C GLY A 53 -1.70 0.36 -10.27
N ASP A 54 -3.01 0.47 -10.03
CA ASP A 54 -3.93 1.37 -10.70
C ASP A 54 -5.03 1.81 -9.71
N LEU A 55 -4.80 2.91 -8.98
CA LEU A 55 -5.70 3.37 -7.91
C LEU A 55 -7.01 3.94 -8.45
N ASP A 56 -7.02 4.37 -9.71
CA ASP A 56 -8.19 4.94 -10.38
C ASP A 56 -8.99 3.89 -11.16
N ALA A 57 -8.58 2.62 -11.12
CA ALA A 57 -9.30 1.53 -11.76
C ALA A 57 -10.68 1.30 -11.10
N THR A 58 -11.69 2.00 -11.58
CA THR A 58 -13.09 1.67 -11.30
C THR A 58 -13.50 0.47 -12.17
N VAL A 59 -13.94 -0.61 -11.51
CA VAL A 59 -14.61 -1.76 -12.15
C VAL A 59 -16.07 -1.42 -12.41
#